data_AF-A0A946TN18-F1
#
_entry.id   AF-A0A946TN18-F1
#
_cell.length_a   1.000
_cell.length_b   1.000
_cell.length_c   1.000
_cell.angle_alpha   90.00
_cell.angle_beta   90.00
_cell.angle_gamma   90.00
#
_symmetry.space_group_name_H-M   'P 1'
#
loop_
_entity.id
_entity.type
_entity.pdbx_description
1 polymer ?
#
loop_
_entity_poly.entity_id
_entity_poly.type
_entity_poly.pdbx_seq_one_letter_code
_entity_poly.pdbx_strand_id
1 'polypeptide(L)' 'MGSGSTRPNNADDKMIAAIERGDRDEFKDRNPPKNTDKKLIKEKEARADETRKKAAGLKALRLAAEKEGKAK' A
#
# COMPACT_ATOMS: atom_id res chain seq x y z
N MET A 1 -15.67 -15.56 -11.16
CA MET A 1 -15.24 -14.66 -10.06
C MET A 1 -14.07 -15.31 -9.32
N GLY A 2 -12.85 -15.23 -9.86
CA GLY A 2 -11.65 -15.72 -9.18
C GLY A 2 -10.97 -14.52 -8.53
N SER A 3 -11.34 -14.23 -7.28
CA SER A 3 -10.85 -13.08 -6.51
C SER A 3 -9.32 -13.06 -6.49
N GLY A 4 -8.73 -12.00 -7.05
CA GLY A 4 -7.29 -11.68 -6.96
C GLY A 4 -6.86 -11.26 -5.56
N SER A 5 -7.37 -11.93 -4.52
CA SER A 5 -7.20 -11.64 -3.10
C SER A 5 -6.84 -12.89 -2.29
N THR A 6 -6.11 -13.85 -2.87
CA THR A 6 -5.59 -15.03 -2.16
C THR A 6 -4.12 -14.87 -1.76
N ARG A 7 -3.56 -13.66 -1.89
CA ARG A 7 -2.27 -13.33 -1.28
C ARG A 7 -2.54 -12.75 0.11
N PRO A 8 -2.24 -13.48 1.19
CA PRO A 8 -2.46 -12.98 2.55
C PRO A 8 -1.63 -11.70 2.77
N ASN A 9 -2.30 -10.62 3.18
CA ASN A 9 -1.75 -9.27 3.18
C ASN A 9 -1.26 -8.80 4.55
N ASN A 10 -1.78 -9.36 5.64
CA ASN A 10 -1.34 -9.09 7.01
C ASN A 10 -0.64 -10.32 7.61
N ALA A 11 -0.10 -10.21 8.84
CA ALA A 11 0.62 -11.30 9.49
C ALA A 11 -0.32 -12.47 9.88
N ASP A 12 -1.53 -12.15 10.35
CA ASP A 12 -2.52 -13.13 10.81
C ASP A 12 -3.05 -13.99 9.65
N ASP A 13 -3.36 -13.38 8.50
CA ASP A 13 -3.78 -14.05 7.26
C ASP A 13 -2.68 -14.98 6.74
N LYS A 14 -1.41 -14.56 6.88
CA LYS A 14 -0.26 -15.35 6.45
C LYS A 14 -0.05 -16.55 7.37
N MET A 15 -0.27 -16.37 8.67
CA MET A 15 -0.22 -17.44 9.66
C MET A 15 -1.35 -18.45 9.42
N ILE A 16 -2.59 -17.99 9.21
CA ILE A 16 -3.75 -18.85 8.91
C ILE A 16 -3.50 -19.64 7.61
N ALA A 17 -3.05 -18.97 6.54
CA ALA A 17 -2.73 -19.64 5.29
C ALA A 17 -1.58 -20.65 5.41
N ALA A 18 -0.59 -20.40 6.27
CA ALA A 18 0.50 -21.33 6.55
C ALA A 18 0.02 -22.56 7.35
N ILE A 19 -0.87 -22.34 8.33
CA ILE A 19 -1.51 -23.42 9.10
C ILE A 19 -2.39 -24.29 8.19
N GLU A 20 -3.17 -23.69 7.28
CA GLU A 20 -3.99 -24.40 6.29
C GLU A 20 -3.14 -25.20 5.30
N ARG A 21 -1.91 -24.75 5.00
CA ARG A 21 -0.97 -25.46 4.12
C ARG A 21 -0.18 -26.58 4.83
N GLY A 22 -0.25 -26.67 6.15
CA GLY A 22 0.48 -27.66 6.95
C GLY A 22 1.92 -27.27 7.31
N ASP A 23 2.36 -26.05 7.01
CA ASP A 23 3.68 -25.51 7.34
C ASP A 23 3.73 -24.99 8.80
N ARG A 24 3.48 -25.88 9.78
CA ARG A 24 3.38 -25.49 11.20
C ARG A 24 4.71 -25.08 11.83
N ASP A 25 5.85 -25.58 11.32
CA ASP A 25 7.15 -25.41 11.98
C ASP A 25 8.02 -24.29 11.39
N GLU A 26 7.65 -23.71 10.24
CA GLU A 26 8.52 -22.80 9.48
C GLU A 26 7.95 -21.39 9.20
N PHE A 27 6.85 -20.98 9.86
CA PHE A 27 6.37 -19.61 9.72
C PHE A 27 7.33 -18.60 10.38
N LYS A 28 8.41 -18.27 9.67
CA LYS A 28 9.26 -17.13 9.95
C LYS A 28 8.48 -15.92 9.49
N ASP A 29 7.84 -15.23 10.42
CA ASP A 29 7.45 -13.84 10.22
C ASP A 29 8.73 -13.07 9.89
N ARG A 30 9.04 -12.99 8.58
CA ARG A 30 10.14 -12.19 8.07
C ARG A 30 9.71 -10.75 8.27
N ASN A 31 9.75 -10.28 9.51
CA ASN A 31 9.79 -8.89 9.85
C ASN A 31 11.21 -8.45 9.51
N PRO A 32 11.44 -7.82 8.33
CA PRO A 32 12.75 -7.25 8.07
C PRO A 32 13.07 -6.29 9.21
N PRO A 33 14.33 -6.24 9.68
CA PRO A 33 14.72 -5.30 10.71
C PRO A 33 14.30 -3.90 10.28
N LYS A 34 13.55 -3.19 11.14
CA LYS A 34 13.12 -1.83 10.85
C LYS A 34 14.37 -0.99 10.59
N ASN A 35 14.44 -0.32 9.45
CA ASN A 35 15.55 0.57 9.15
C ASN A 35 15.54 1.70 10.18
N THR A 36 16.61 1.84 10.96
CA THR A 36 16.75 2.86 12.01
C THR A 36 17.37 4.16 11.48
N ASP A 37 17.76 4.21 10.21
CA ASP A 37 18.29 5.42 9.58
C ASP A 37 17.17 6.46 9.37
N LYS A 38 17.11 7.38 10.33
CA LYS A 38 16.16 8.49 10.37
C LYS A 38 16.28 9.41 9.15
N LYS A 39 17.45 9.51 8.49
CA LYS A 39 17.61 10.36 7.31
C LYS A 39 16.91 9.74 6.10
N LEU A 40 17.17 8.45 5.85
CA LEU A 40 16.54 7.71 4.76
C LEU A 40 15.02 7.62 4.91
N ILE A 41 14.51 7.47 6.15
CA ILE A 41 13.07 7.48 6.41
C ILE A 41 12.45 8.83 6.02
N LYS A 42 13.01 9.94 6.54
CA LYS A 42 12.50 11.29 6.24
C LYS A 42 12.53 11.62 4.75
N GLU A 43 13.58 11.20 4.04
CA GLU A 43 13.68 11.41 2.60
C GLU A 43 12.57 10.68 1.83
N LYS A 44 12.28 9.43 2.21
CA LYS A 44 11.19 8.64 1.62
C LYS A 44 9.82 9.24 1.92
N GLU A 45 9.60 9.70 3.15
CA GLU A 45 8.38 10.39 3.55
C GLU A 45 8.17 11.67 2.73
N ALA A 46 9.19 12.51 2.61
CA ALA A 46 9.12 13.74 1.81
C ALA A 46 8.77 13.44 0.34
N ARG A 47 9.41 12.44 -0.26
CA ARG A 47 9.13 12.00 -1.64
C ARG A 47 7.69 11.48 -1.79
N ALA A 48 7.21 10.71 -0.82
CA ALA A 48 5.83 10.23 -0.80
C ALA A 48 4.82 11.40 -0.69
N ASP A 49 5.11 12.41 0.14
CA ASP A 49 4.20 13.54 0.30
C ASP A 49 4.16 14.45 -0.92
N GLU A 50 5.29 14.66 -1.60
CA GLU A 50 5.31 15.38 -2.88
C GLU A 50 4.47 14.69 -3.95
N THR A 51 4.60 13.36 -4.07
CA THR A 51 3.80 12.60 -5.05
C THR A 51 2.32 12.64 -4.72
N ARG A 52 1.94 12.53 -3.43
CA ARG A 52 0.55 12.71 -2.98
C ARG A 52 0.01 14.09 -3.29
N LYS A 53 0.78 15.16 -3.07
CA LYS A 53 0.40 16.54 -3.40
C LYS A 53 0.13 16.72 -4.89
N LYS A 54 1.04 16.22 -5.76
CA LYS A 54 0.86 16.27 -7.21
C LYS A 54 -0.39 15.50 -7.65
N ALA A 55 -0.62 14.31 -7.10
CA ALA A 55 -1.80 13.51 -7.39
C ALA A 55 -3.10 14.20 -6.94
N ALA A 56 -3.09 14.87 -5.78
CA ALA A 56 -4.23 15.64 -5.30
C ALA A 56 -4.56 16.82 -6.22
N GLY A 57 -3.54 17.55 -6.68
CA GLY A 57 -3.70 18.63 -7.66
C GLY A 57 -4.31 18.14 -8.98
N LEU A 58 -3.81 17.03 -9.52
CA LEU A 58 -4.36 16.42 -10.74
C LEU A 58 -5.81 15.96 -10.58
N LYS A 59 -6.16 15.41 -9.40
CA LYS A 59 -7.56 15.05 -9.10
C LYS A 59 -8.45 16.28 -9.04
N ALA A 60 -8.00 17.36 -8.41
CA ALA A 60 -8.75 18.62 -8.35
C ALA A 60 -9.00 19.21 -9.74
N LEU A 61 -7.97 19.21 -10.60
CA LEU A 61 -8.10 19.66 -11.99
C LEU A 61 -9.08 18.79 -12.80
N ARG A 62 -9.02 17.45 -12.65
CA ARG A 62 -9.99 16.55 -13.29
C ARG A 62 -11.42 16.84 -12.84
N LEU A 63 -11.64 17.00 -11.53
CA LEU A 63 -12.96 17.30 -10.99
C LEU A 63 -13.50 18.66 -11.47
N ALA A 64 -12.62 19.67 -11.62
CA ALA A 64 -12.99 20.95 -12.19
C ALA A 64 -13.40 20.80 -13.67
N ALA A 65 -12.59 20.11 -14.48
CA ALA A 65 -12.89 19.85 -15.88
C ALA A 65 -14.19 19.03 -16.08
N GLU A 66 -14.45 18.05 -15.22
CA GLU A 66 -15.70 17.27 -15.25
C GLU A 66 -16.93 18.13 -14.91
N LYS A 67 -16.80 19.11 -14.02
CA LYS A 67 -17.88 20.06 -13.71
C LYS A 67 -18.13 21.01 -14.87
N GLU A 68 -17.08 21.56 -15.47
CA GLU A 68 -17.20 22.45 -16.64
C GLU A 68 -17.79 21.72 -17.85
N GLY A 69 -17.38 20.47 -18.09
CA GLY A 69 -17.93 19.64 -19.17
C GLY A 69 -19.39 19.24 -18.96
N LYS A 70 -19.87 19.18 -17.72
CA LYS A 70 -21.29 18.93 -17.39
C LYS A 70 -22.14 20.21 -17.37
N ALA A 71 -21.51 21.38 -17.34
CA ALA A 71 -22.17 22.68 -17.34
C ALA A 71 -22.34 23.28 -18.75
N LYS A 72 -21.72 22.67 -19.76
CA LYS A 72 -21.98 22.91 -21.19
C LYS A 72 -23.05 21.94 -21.69
#